data_AF-A0A1V6BAM5-F1
#
_entry.id   AF-A0A1V6BAM5-F1
#
_cell.length_a   1.000
_cell.length_b   1.000
_cell.length_c   1.000
_cell.angle_alpha   90.00
_cell.angle_beta   90.00
_cell.angle_gamma   90.00
#
_symmetry.space_group_name_H-M   'P 1'
#
loop_
_entity.id
_entity.type
_entity.pdbx_description
1 polymer ?
#
loop_
_entity_poly.entity_id
_entity_poly.type
_entity_poly.pdbx_seq_one_letter_code
_entity_poly.pdbx_strand_id
1 'polypeptide(L)'
;MKLMKRFAPGILAAIIICLLLQTVSVVLTVYIFYFLLMGTSAALGIISGLMIWIFSGHKSTLTNAFKILGGNINTSEKQAFFSALLQVLLRHTWEMPQTVLGHIYLQIQNIVVLKKRVDYWGGATFLILENQKTRKGISIGSFINVYIKDEINGDFETAITKGMLFMHEYGHTFDSRIYGIFFLPLIGLPSLISAATAKPVAGTKGVLTHDFRWYEMSANRHAAYYFKKYYSFDWKVFEDLYPLQKPSNYT
;
A
#
# COMPACT_ATOMS: atom_id res chain seq x y z
N MET A 1 21.07 54.06 13.84
CA MET A 1 20.40 53.11 14.79
C MET A 1 18.87 53.28 14.90
N LYS A 2 18.30 54.50 15.00
CA LYS A 2 16.82 54.70 15.05
C LYS A 2 16.08 54.27 13.77
N LEU A 3 16.69 54.47 12.60
CA LEU A 3 16.10 54.11 11.30
C LEU A 3 15.90 52.59 11.15
N MET A 4 16.91 51.79 11.50
CA MET A 4 16.83 50.32 11.49
C MET A 4 15.70 49.78 12.38
N LYS A 5 15.49 50.35 13.58
CA LYS A 5 14.41 49.92 14.48
C LYS A 5 13.00 50.18 13.91
N ARG A 6 12.86 51.18 13.03
CA ARG A 6 11.57 51.53 12.39
C ARG A 6 11.22 50.60 11.23
N PHE A 7 12.21 50.10 10.50
CA PHE A 7 11.99 49.25 9.31
C PHE A 7 12.15 47.75 9.56
N ALA A 8 12.85 47.34 10.63
CA ALA A 8 13.07 45.92 10.95
C ALA A 8 11.77 45.07 11.06
N PRO A 9 10.67 45.55 11.68
CA PRO A 9 9.42 44.77 11.72
C PRO A 9 8.79 44.57 10.34
N GLY A 10 8.86 45.58 9.47
CA GLY A 10 8.35 45.50 8.09
C GLY A 10 9.16 44.53 7.22
N ILE A 11 10.49 44.54 7.36
CA ILE A 11 11.38 43.59 6.67
C ILE A 11 11.11 42.16 7.16
N LEU A 12 10.97 41.95 8.47
CA LEU A 12 10.65 40.64 9.04
C LEU A 12 9.29 40.13 8.55
N ALA A 13 8.26 40.98 8.52
CA ALA A 13 6.95 40.64 7.99
C ALA A 13 7.02 40.25 6.51
N ALA A 14 7.77 41.00 5.68
CA ALA A 14 7.97 40.67 4.27
C ALA A 14 8.67 39.32 4.07
N ILE A 15 9.71 39.02 4.87
CA ILE A 15 10.39 37.71 4.84
C ILE A 15 9.43 36.59 5.20
N ILE A 16 8.63 36.74 6.27
CA ILE A 16 7.64 35.74 6.69
C ILE A 16 6.60 35.53 5.57
N ILE A 17 6.07 36.60 4.97
CA ILE A 17 5.11 36.52 3.88
C ILE A 17 5.73 35.79 2.68
N CYS A 18 6.97 36.12 2.28
CA CYS A 18 7.66 35.43 1.19
C CYS A 18 7.86 33.93 1.49
N LEU A 19 8.26 33.57 2.71
CA LEU A 19 8.41 32.18 3.13
C LEU A 19 7.06 31.44 3.12
N LEU A 20 5.98 32.07 3.60
CA LEU A 20 4.63 31.50 3.55
C LEU A 20 4.17 31.28 2.11
N LEU A 21 4.31 32.29 1.23
CA LEU A 21 3.95 32.16 -0.19
C LEU A 21 4.77 31.06 -0.89
N GLN A 22 6.07 30.97 -0.58
CA GLN A 22 6.93 29.90 -1.10
C GLN A 22 6.47 28.52 -0.61
N THR A 23 6.14 28.38 0.67
CA THR A 23 5.65 27.10 1.21
C THR A 23 4.32 26.68 0.58
N VAL A 24 3.38 27.62 0.39
CA VAL A 24 2.11 27.37 -0.31
C VAL A 24 2.36 26.93 -1.74
N SER A 25 3.27 27.61 -2.46
CA SER A 25 3.62 27.26 -3.84
C SER A 25 4.24 25.86 -3.96
N VAL A 26 5.15 25.49 -3.05
CA VAL A 26 5.76 24.16 -3.02
C VAL A 26 4.72 23.09 -2.73
N VAL A 27 3.87 23.27 -1.72
CA VAL A 27 2.81 22.33 -1.38
C VAL A 27 1.86 22.15 -2.56
N LEU A 28 1.41 23.25 -3.17
CA LEU A 28 0.53 23.21 -4.35
C LEU A 28 1.20 22.45 -5.51
N THR A 29 2.47 22.71 -5.78
CA THR A 29 3.23 22.02 -6.84
C THR A 29 3.31 20.52 -6.58
N VAL A 30 3.56 20.11 -5.34
CA VAL A 30 3.59 18.70 -4.94
C VAL A 30 2.24 18.02 -5.15
N TYR A 31 1.14 18.68 -4.81
CA TYR A 31 -0.22 18.16 -5.07
C TYR A 31 -0.56 18.09 -6.56
N ILE A 32 -0.20 19.12 -7.34
CA ILE A 32 -0.39 19.11 -8.80
C ILE A 32 0.34 17.91 -9.40
N PHE A 33 1.61 17.71 -9.05
CA PHE A 33 2.40 16.59 -9.56
C PHE A 33 1.81 15.24 -9.13
N TYR A 34 1.38 15.11 -7.88
CA TYR A 34 0.73 13.92 -7.36
C TYR A 34 -0.56 13.55 -8.11
N PHE A 35 -1.47 14.51 -8.30
CA PHE A 35 -2.71 14.26 -9.02
C PHE A 35 -2.45 14.05 -10.52
N LEU A 36 -1.44 14.70 -11.10
CA LEU A 36 -1.02 14.45 -12.48
C LEU A 36 -0.54 13.00 -12.65
N LEU A 37 0.32 12.50 -11.75
CA LEU A 37 0.78 11.11 -11.78
C LEU A 37 -0.36 10.09 -11.63
N MET A 38 -1.28 10.35 -10.69
CA MET A 38 -2.46 9.49 -10.51
C MET A 38 -3.38 9.52 -11.73
N GLY A 39 -3.69 10.71 -12.25
CA GLY A 39 -4.57 10.88 -13.40
C GLY A 39 -4.00 10.26 -14.67
N THR A 40 -2.70 10.45 -14.94
CA THR A 40 -2.03 9.89 -16.13
C THR A 40 -1.96 8.36 -16.07
N SER A 41 -1.59 7.78 -14.93
CA SER A 41 -1.56 6.32 -14.77
C SER A 41 -2.94 5.66 -14.83
N ALA A 42 -3.97 6.31 -14.26
CA ALA A 42 -5.36 5.87 -14.42
C ALA A 42 -5.83 5.94 -15.87
N ALA A 43 -5.54 7.05 -16.57
CA ALA A 43 -5.87 7.21 -17.99
C ALA A 43 -5.20 6.12 -18.85
N LEU A 44 -3.91 5.83 -18.61
CA LEU A 44 -3.20 4.75 -19.29
C LEU A 44 -3.83 3.38 -19.04
N GLY A 45 -4.22 3.08 -17.79
CA GLY A 45 -4.92 1.84 -17.43
C GLY A 45 -6.27 1.68 -18.14
N ILE A 46 -7.05 2.77 -18.19
CA ILE A 46 -8.37 2.80 -18.87
C ILE A 46 -8.21 2.65 -20.38
N ILE A 47 -7.33 3.43 -21.01
CA ILE A 47 -7.08 3.37 -22.46
C ILE A 47 -6.57 1.97 -22.86
N SER A 48 -5.61 1.43 -22.12
CA SER A 48 -5.08 0.08 -22.38
C SER A 48 -6.16 -0.98 -22.18
N GLY A 49 -6.99 -0.84 -21.16
CA GLY A 49 -8.13 -1.73 -20.91
C GLY A 49 -9.19 -1.69 -22.03
N LEU A 50 -9.51 -0.50 -22.55
CA LEU A 50 -10.38 -0.33 -23.71
C LEU A 50 -9.80 -1.02 -24.95
N MET A 51 -8.52 -0.83 -25.22
CA MET A 51 -7.83 -1.48 -26.35
C MET A 51 -7.86 -3.01 -26.21
N ILE A 52 -7.45 -3.56 -25.06
CA ILE A 52 -7.46 -5.01 -24.82
C ILE A 52 -8.89 -5.58 -24.94
N TRP A 53 -9.90 -4.83 -24.51
CA TRP A 53 -11.28 -5.25 -24.69
C TRP A 53 -11.68 -5.29 -26.18
N ILE A 54 -11.37 -4.24 -26.95
CA ILE A 54 -11.68 -4.17 -28.39
C ILE A 54 -10.98 -5.29 -29.17
N PHE A 55 -9.70 -5.52 -28.93
CA PHE A 55 -8.89 -6.46 -29.73
C PHE A 55 -8.92 -7.91 -29.24
N SER A 56 -9.22 -8.15 -27.96
CA SER A 56 -9.15 -9.49 -27.37
C SER A 56 -10.43 -9.91 -26.65
N GLY A 57 -11.46 -9.05 -26.56
CA GLY A 57 -12.70 -9.33 -25.83
C GLY A 57 -12.60 -9.33 -24.30
N HIS A 58 -11.40 -9.14 -23.74
CA HIS A 58 -11.14 -9.25 -22.30
C HIS A 58 -11.42 -7.93 -21.56
N LYS A 59 -12.61 -7.81 -20.97
CA LYS A 59 -13.03 -6.59 -20.22
C LYS A 59 -12.41 -6.43 -18.82
N SER A 60 -11.72 -7.44 -18.29
CA SER A 60 -11.22 -7.44 -16.91
C SER A 60 -10.21 -6.32 -16.67
N THR A 61 -9.30 -6.06 -17.63
CA THR A 61 -8.33 -4.98 -17.53
C THR A 61 -8.99 -3.61 -17.37
N LEU A 62 -10.03 -3.32 -18.16
CA LEU A 62 -10.78 -2.08 -18.07
C LEU A 62 -11.53 -1.94 -16.73
N THR A 63 -12.24 -2.99 -16.34
CA THR A 63 -13.00 -3.01 -15.08
C THR A 63 -12.08 -2.82 -13.87
N ASN A 64 -10.95 -3.51 -13.87
CA ASN A 64 -9.95 -3.41 -12.82
C ASN A 64 -9.24 -2.04 -12.81
N ALA A 65 -9.04 -1.39 -13.96
CA ALA A 65 -8.47 -0.03 -13.99
C ALA A 65 -9.36 0.97 -13.24
N PHE A 66 -10.69 0.87 -13.42
CA PHE A 66 -11.65 1.67 -12.65
C PHE A 66 -11.68 1.29 -11.17
N LYS A 67 -11.57 0.00 -10.82
CA LYS A 67 -11.45 -0.41 -9.42
C LYS A 67 -10.16 0.11 -8.76
N ILE A 68 -9.03 0.07 -9.46
CA ILE A 68 -7.76 0.62 -8.94
C ILE A 68 -7.87 2.14 -8.75
N LEU A 69 -8.57 2.84 -9.66
CA LEU A 69 -8.91 4.25 -9.48
C LEU A 69 -9.80 4.50 -8.26
N GLY A 70 -10.89 3.74 -8.11
CA GLY A 70 -11.78 3.81 -6.96
C GLY A 70 -11.10 3.45 -5.64
N GLY A 71 -10.04 2.64 -5.68
CA GLY A 71 -9.19 2.31 -4.54
C GLY A 71 -8.63 3.50 -3.79
N ASN A 72 -8.45 4.64 -4.46
CA ASN A 72 -8.00 5.89 -3.84
C ASN A 72 -9.01 6.47 -2.83
N ILE A 73 -10.30 6.17 -2.99
CA ILE A 73 -11.36 6.64 -2.08
C ILE A 73 -12.05 5.48 -1.35
N ASN A 74 -11.62 4.24 -1.59
CA ASN A 74 -12.15 3.06 -0.90
C ASN A 74 -11.84 3.13 0.61
N THR A 75 -12.81 2.80 1.45
CA THR A 75 -12.67 2.85 2.91
C THR A 75 -13.10 1.53 3.53
N SER A 76 -12.79 1.35 4.82
CA SER A 76 -13.20 0.13 5.53
C SER A 76 -14.70 0.14 5.81
N GLU A 77 -15.41 -0.91 5.41
CA GLU A 77 -16.86 -1.10 5.66
C GLU A 77 -17.23 -1.06 7.15
N LYS A 78 -16.26 -1.33 8.02
CA LYS A 78 -16.42 -1.36 9.49
C LYS A 78 -16.24 0.00 10.17
N GLN A 79 -16.07 1.09 9.41
CA GLN A 79 -15.78 2.43 9.96
C GLN A 79 -17.00 3.36 9.91
N ALA A 80 -17.12 4.23 10.92
CA ALA A 80 -18.08 5.33 10.89
C ALA A 80 -17.68 6.39 9.84
N PHE A 81 -18.65 7.21 9.41
CA PHE A 81 -18.47 8.21 8.34
C PHE A 81 -17.23 9.10 8.52
N PHE A 82 -17.02 9.69 9.70
CA PHE A 82 -15.87 10.56 9.95
C PHE A 82 -14.53 9.82 9.95
N SER A 83 -14.51 8.55 10.38
CA SER A 83 -13.30 7.72 10.30
C SER A 83 -12.97 7.36 8.86
N ALA A 84 -13.98 7.06 8.04
CA ALA A 84 -13.83 6.82 6.61
C ALA A 84 -13.33 8.09 5.88
N LEU A 85 -13.90 9.25 6.19
CA LEU A 85 -13.44 10.53 5.64
C LEU A 85 -11.99 10.82 6.03
N LEU A 86 -11.63 10.65 7.30
CA LEU A 86 -10.27 10.83 7.79
C LEU A 86 -9.30 9.85 7.11
N GLN A 87 -9.72 8.61 6.86
CA GLN A 87 -8.91 7.63 6.12
C GLN A 87 -8.58 8.12 4.70
N VAL A 88 -9.56 8.68 3.98
CA VAL A 88 -9.33 9.26 2.65
C VAL A 88 -8.40 10.47 2.73
N LEU A 89 -8.61 11.36 3.70
CA LEU A 89 -7.75 12.53 3.89
C LEU A 89 -6.30 12.13 4.19
N LEU A 90 -6.08 11.19 5.11
CA LEU A 90 -4.76 10.67 5.45
C LEU A 90 -4.09 9.98 4.26
N ARG A 91 -4.85 9.21 3.45
CA ARG A 91 -4.33 8.57 2.24
C ARG A 91 -3.71 9.57 1.26
N HIS A 92 -4.32 10.75 1.13
CA HIS A 92 -3.91 11.82 0.22
C HIS A 92 -3.04 12.91 0.84
N THR A 93 -2.70 12.81 2.13
CA THR A 93 -1.84 13.78 2.84
C THR A 93 -0.65 13.08 3.49
N TRP A 94 -0.92 12.22 4.47
CA TRP A 94 0.06 11.50 5.27
C TRP A 94 0.67 10.29 4.54
N GLU A 95 -0.14 9.54 3.79
CA GLU A 95 0.32 8.35 3.05
C GLU A 95 0.62 8.63 1.57
N MET A 96 0.69 9.92 1.20
CA MET A 96 0.72 10.39 -0.19
C MET A 96 1.77 9.68 -1.07
N PRO A 97 3.06 9.53 -0.69
CA PRO A 97 4.07 8.92 -1.55
C PRO A 97 3.74 7.47 -1.92
N GLN A 98 3.36 6.65 -0.95
CA GLN A 98 3.00 5.26 -1.20
C GLN A 98 1.64 5.10 -1.86
N THR A 99 0.70 6.03 -1.65
CA THR A 99 -0.58 6.02 -2.36
C THR A 99 -0.38 6.15 -3.87
N VAL A 100 0.41 7.14 -4.32
CA VAL A 100 0.65 7.32 -5.76
C VAL A 100 1.46 6.17 -6.36
N LEU A 101 2.51 5.72 -5.67
CA LEU A 101 3.34 4.61 -6.17
C LEU A 101 2.57 3.29 -6.22
N GLY A 102 1.75 3.00 -5.20
CA GLY A 102 0.90 1.82 -5.16
C GLY A 102 -0.16 1.84 -6.25
N HIS A 103 -0.81 2.98 -6.47
CA HIS A 103 -1.77 3.16 -7.56
C HIS A 103 -1.12 2.91 -8.93
N ILE A 104 0.01 3.55 -9.21
CA ILE A 104 0.75 3.37 -10.47
C ILE A 104 1.15 1.91 -10.64
N TYR A 105 1.70 1.29 -9.60
CA TYR A 105 2.14 -0.09 -9.64
C TYR A 105 1.00 -1.05 -9.99
N LEU A 106 -0.17 -0.91 -9.37
CA LEU A 106 -1.32 -1.76 -9.72
C LEU A 106 -1.85 -1.47 -11.13
N GLN A 107 -1.87 -0.22 -11.59
CA GLN A 107 -2.26 0.07 -12.99
C GLN A 107 -1.32 -0.63 -13.98
N ILE A 108 -0.01 -0.62 -13.72
CA ILE A 108 0.98 -1.33 -14.55
C ILE A 108 0.73 -2.84 -14.53
N GLN A 109 0.61 -3.45 -13.35
CA GLN A 109 0.36 -4.89 -13.23
C GLN A 109 -0.97 -5.30 -13.89
N ASN A 110 -1.99 -4.45 -13.79
CA ASN A 110 -3.28 -4.62 -14.44
C ASN A 110 -3.16 -4.66 -15.97
N ILE A 111 -2.29 -3.84 -16.56
CA ILE A 111 -2.05 -3.84 -18.01
C ILE A 111 -1.29 -5.09 -18.43
N VAL A 112 -0.24 -5.49 -17.69
CA VAL A 112 0.72 -6.51 -18.11
C VAL A 112 0.18 -7.95 -17.98
N VAL A 113 -0.69 -8.23 -17.02
CA VAL A 113 -1.13 -9.60 -16.70
C VAL A 113 -2.59 -9.81 -17.06
N LEU A 114 -2.93 -10.84 -17.84
CA LEU A 114 -4.32 -11.07 -18.28
C LEU A 114 -5.21 -11.71 -17.20
N LYS A 115 -4.74 -12.79 -16.55
CA LYS A 115 -5.46 -13.49 -15.49
C LYS A 115 -5.30 -12.79 -14.15
N LYS A 116 -6.27 -11.97 -13.80
CA LYS A 116 -6.25 -11.10 -12.62
C LYS A 116 -7.64 -10.73 -12.15
N ARG A 117 -7.77 -10.40 -10.88
CA ARG A 117 -8.95 -9.79 -10.28
C ARG A 117 -8.57 -8.64 -9.35
N VAL A 118 -9.45 -7.65 -9.23
CA VAL A 118 -9.30 -6.57 -8.26
C VAL A 118 -10.47 -6.60 -7.28
N ASP A 119 -10.15 -6.63 -5.99
CA ASP A 119 -11.11 -6.66 -4.89
C ASP A 119 -10.74 -5.63 -3.82
N TYR A 120 -11.74 -5.17 -3.10
CA TYR A 120 -11.58 -4.27 -1.98
C TYR A 120 -11.69 -5.03 -0.67
N TRP A 121 -10.90 -4.64 0.32
CA TRP A 121 -11.03 -5.18 1.66
C TRP A 121 -10.46 -4.23 2.70
N GLY A 122 -11.26 -3.90 3.73
CA GLY A 122 -10.80 -3.12 4.88
C GLY A 122 -10.10 -1.80 4.52
N GLY A 123 -10.59 -1.12 3.47
CA GLY A 123 -10.01 0.11 2.93
C GLY A 123 -8.69 -0.08 2.16
N ALA A 124 -8.39 -1.29 1.72
CA ALA A 124 -7.29 -1.62 0.80
C ALA A 124 -7.81 -2.12 -0.54
N THR A 125 -6.98 -2.04 -1.58
CA THR A 125 -7.27 -2.51 -2.93
C THR A 125 -6.28 -3.61 -3.28
N PHE A 126 -6.79 -4.81 -3.50
CA PHE A 126 -6.00 -5.98 -3.86
C PHE A 126 -6.08 -6.20 -5.36
N LEU A 127 -4.94 -6.24 -6.04
CA LEU A 127 -4.78 -6.84 -7.36
C LEU A 127 -4.20 -8.23 -7.19
N ILE A 128 -4.96 -9.23 -7.60
CA ILE A 128 -4.64 -10.63 -7.38
C ILE A 128 -4.36 -11.24 -8.73
N LEU A 129 -3.15 -11.75 -8.89
CA LEU A 129 -2.69 -12.43 -10.09
C LEU A 129 -2.77 -13.94 -9.82
N GLU A 130 -3.65 -14.61 -10.55
CA GLU A 130 -3.98 -16.02 -10.34
C GLU A 130 -3.16 -16.90 -11.29
N ASN A 131 -3.01 -18.20 -10.96
CA ASN A 131 -2.20 -19.17 -11.72
C ASN A 131 -0.74 -18.77 -11.93
N GLN A 132 -0.10 -18.21 -10.90
CA GLN A 132 1.29 -17.79 -10.94
C GLN A 132 2.22 -18.93 -10.53
N LYS A 133 3.45 -18.96 -11.06
CA LYS A 133 4.43 -20.01 -10.69
C LYS A 133 4.88 -19.92 -9.23
N THR A 134 4.83 -18.72 -8.65
CA THR A 134 5.29 -18.44 -7.30
C THR A 134 4.22 -17.68 -6.53
N ARG A 135 4.22 -17.90 -5.20
CA ARG A 135 3.37 -17.18 -4.27
C ARG A 135 4.20 -16.07 -3.64
N LYS A 136 3.79 -14.82 -3.81
CA LYS A 136 4.48 -13.62 -3.29
C LYS A 136 3.49 -12.46 -3.23
N GLY A 137 3.74 -11.49 -2.36
CA GLY A 137 2.93 -10.28 -2.25
C GLY A 137 3.81 -9.05 -2.16
N ILE A 138 3.22 -7.90 -2.47
CA ILE A 138 3.81 -6.58 -2.27
C ILE A 138 2.70 -5.63 -1.85
N SER A 139 2.89 -4.96 -0.72
CA SER A 139 2.06 -3.85 -0.25
C SER A 139 2.74 -2.51 -0.39
N ILE A 140 2.11 -1.60 -1.12
CA ILE A 140 2.55 -0.20 -1.26
C ILE A 140 1.39 0.69 -0.81
N GLY A 141 1.42 1.08 0.46
CA GLY A 141 0.28 1.78 1.07
C GLY A 141 -0.95 0.90 1.18
N SER A 142 -2.10 1.43 0.76
CA SER A 142 -3.35 0.67 0.71
C SER A 142 -3.55 -0.13 -0.58
N PHE A 143 -2.56 -0.15 -1.46
CA PHE A 143 -2.58 -0.90 -2.72
C PHE A 143 -1.69 -2.14 -2.61
N ILE A 144 -2.28 -3.30 -2.82
CA ILE A 144 -1.67 -4.60 -2.55
C ILE A 144 -1.70 -5.43 -3.82
N ASN A 145 -0.57 -6.00 -4.20
CA ASN A 145 -0.50 -6.96 -5.29
C ASN A 145 -0.12 -8.33 -4.76
N VAL A 146 -0.93 -9.36 -5.01
CA VAL A 146 -0.66 -10.73 -4.58
C VAL A 146 -0.62 -11.67 -5.77
N TYR A 147 0.42 -12.50 -5.83
CA TYR A 147 0.58 -13.60 -6.77
C TYR A 147 0.20 -14.88 -6.03
N ILE A 148 -0.77 -15.62 -6.57
CA ILE A 148 -1.19 -16.92 -6.04
C ILE A 148 -1.07 -18.01 -7.11
N LYS A 149 -0.82 -19.25 -6.67
CA LYS A 149 -0.69 -20.41 -7.56
C LYS A 149 -2.05 -20.91 -8.05
N ASP A 150 -3.07 -20.73 -7.23
CA ASP A 150 -4.43 -21.23 -7.46
C ASP A 150 -5.36 -20.09 -7.95
N GLU A 151 -6.59 -20.43 -8.33
CA GLU A 151 -7.64 -19.46 -8.63
C GLU A 151 -8.55 -19.27 -7.39
N ILE A 152 -9.04 -18.05 -7.17
CA ILE A 152 -10.03 -17.79 -6.12
C ILE A 152 -11.42 -18.10 -6.67
N ASN A 153 -11.92 -19.28 -6.31
CA ASN A 153 -13.31 -19.67 -6.55
C ASN A 153 -14.20 -19.11 -5.42
N GLY A 154 -14.87 -17.99 -5.67
CA GLY A 154 -15.83 -17.39 -4.72
C GLY A 154 -15.52 -15.95 -4.32
N ASP A 155 -16.09 -15.54 -3.19
CA ASP A 155 -15.90 -14.21 -2.62
C ASP A 155 -14.46 -14.00 -2.09
N PHE A 156 -14.04 -12.74 -2.08
CA PHE A 156 -12.70 -12.39 -1.64
C PHE A 156 -12.53 -12.49 -0.12
N GLU A 157 -13.61 -12.35 0.66
CA GLU A 157 -13.59 -12.46 2.12
C GLU A 157 -13.09 -13.84 2.57
N THR A 158 -13.57 -14.90 1.93
CA THR A 158 -13.13 -16.28 2.18
C THR A 158 -11.66 -16.47 1.83
N ALA A 159 -11.19 -15.85 0.74
CA ALA A 159 -9.80 -15.95 0.32
C ALA A 159 -8.85 -15.24 1.30
N ILE A 160 -9.18 -14.01 1.73
CA ILE A 160 -8.33 -13.25 2.66
C ILE A 160 -8.34 -13.83 4.07
N THR A 161 -9.48 -14.34 4.53
CA THR A 161 -9.60 -14.94 5.89
C THR A 161 -8.97 -16.33 6.00
N LYS A 162 -8.61 -16.97 4.88
CA LYS A 162 -7.90 -18.27 4.86
C LYS A 162 -6.45 -18.17 4.37
N GLY A 163 -6.09 -17.10 3.67
CA GLY A 163 -4.77 -16.96 3.06
C GLY A 163 -3.84 -16.06 3.86
N MET A 164 -2.89 -16.66 4.58
CA MET A 164 -1.90 -15.92 5.38
C MET A 164 -1.13 -14.85 4.63
N LEU A 165 -0.80 -15.07 3.35
CA LEU A 165 -0.15 -14.04 2.54
C LEU A 165 -1.03 -12.80 2.41
N PHE A 166 -2.34 -12.96 2.18
CA PHE A 166 -3.24 -11.80 2.12
C PHE A 166 -3.31 -11.06 3.45
N MET A 167 -3.34 -11.79 4.57
CA MET A 167 -3.35 -11.18 5.90
C MET A 167 -2.05 -10.42 6.18
N HIS A 168 -0.91 -11.03 5.87
CA HIS A 168 0.42 -10.45 6.01
C HIS A 168 0.55 -9.16 5.19
N GLU A 169 0.22 -9.20 3.90
CA GLU A 169 0.25 -8.01 3.04
C GLU A 169 -0.72 -6.94 3.54
N TYR A 170 -1.91 -7.33 4.04
CA TYR A 170 -2.84 -6.40 4.68
C TYR A 170 -2.24 -5.77 5.94
N GLY A 171 -1.41 -6.49 6.68
CA GLY A 171 -0.62 -6.01 7.82
C GLY A 171 0.20 -4.77 7.50
N HIS A 172 0.88 -4.76 6.35
CA HIS A 172 1.66 -3.60 5.89
C HIS A 172 0.81 -2.35 5.62
N THR A 173 -0.51 -2.46 5.43
CA THR A 173 -1.38 -1.28 5.30
C THR A 173 -1.48 -0.53 6.63
N PHE A 174 -1.37 -1.22 7.77
CA PHE A 174 -1.32 -0.57 9.08
C PHE A 174 0.01 0.15 9.27
N ASP A 175 1.12 -0.51 8.93
CA ASP A 175 2.43 0.13 8.93
C ASP A 175 2.42 1.40 8.06
N SER A 176 1.80 1.34 6.88
CA SER A 176 1.70 2.51 6.01
C SER A 176 0.94 3.68 6.65
N ARG A 177 -0.21 3.40 7.28
CA ARG A 177 -0.99 4.42 7.99
C ARG A 177 -0.24 5.00 9.18
N ILE A 178 0.55 4.19 9.89
CA ILE A 178 1.33 4.61 11.05
C ILE A 178 2.51 5.49 10.63
N TYR A 179 3.29 5.04 9.65
CA TYR A 179 4.55 5.70 9.25
C TYR A 179 4.38 6.77 8.17
N GLY A 180 3.26 6.77 7.43
CA GLY A 180 2.94 7.76 6.40
C GLY A 180 4.09 7.96 5.42
N ILE A 181 4.58 9.19 5.30
CA ILE A 181 5.68 9.57 4.40
C ILE A 181 6.93 8.72 4.65
N PHE A 182 7.16 8.24 5.88
CA PHE A 182 8.32 7.43 6.24
C PHE A 182 8.16 5.93 5.95
N PHE A 183 6.98 5.48 5.51
CA PHE A 183 6.73 4.07 5.22
C PHE A 183 7.71 3.51 4.17
N LEU A 184 7.91 4.21 3.06
CA LEU A 184 8.80 3.74 1.99
C LEU A 184 10.26 3.62 2.44
N PRO A 185 10.91 4.65 3.03
CA PRO A 185 12.31 4.53 3.44
C PRO A 185 12.53 3.59 4.63
N LEU A 186 11.55 3.45 5.54
CA LEU A 186 11.73 2.63 6.76
C LEU A 186 11.27 1.19 6.61
N ILE A 187 10.28 0.94 5.74
CA ILE A 187 9.62 -0.37 5.60
C ILE A 187 9.67 -0.82 4.15
N GLY A 188 9.02 -0.11 3.22
CA GLY A 188 8.83 -0.61 1.85
C GLY A 188 10.14 -0.94 1.12
N LEU A 189 11.10 -0.01 1.08
CA LEU A 189 12.38 -0.21 0.41
C LEU A 189 13.27 -1.23 1.14
N PRO A 190 13.44 -1.17 2.49
CA PRO A 190 14.11 -2.24 3.23
C PRO A 190 13.52 -3.63 3.00
N SER A 191 12.18 -3.75 2.94
CA SER A 191 11.48 -5.01 2.69
C SER A 191 11.83 -5.57 1.31
N LEU A 192 11.78 -4.73 0.27
CA LEU A 192 12.17 -5.13 -1.09
C LEU A 192 13.63 -5.60 -1.17
N ILE A 193 14.57 -4.85 -0.57
CA ILE A 193 16.00 -5.19 -0.56
C ILE A 193 16.24 -6.50 0.22
N SER A 194 15.59 -6.66 1.37
CA SER A 194 15.74 -7.85 2.19
C SER A 194 15.12 -9.08 1.54
N ALA A 195 14.00 -8.95 0.83
CA ALA A 195 13.39 -10.04 0.07
C ALA A 195 14.30 -10.52 -1.07
N ALA A 196 14.96 -9.60 -1.78
CA ALA A 196 15.87 -9.92 -2.87
C ALA A 196 17.17 -10.63 -2.43
N THR A 197 17.57 -10.46 -1.17
CA THR A 197 18.80 -11.02 -0.59
C THR A 197 18.53 -12.08 0.47
N ALA A 198 17.27 -12.52 0.58
CA ALA A 198 16.80 -13.43 1.61
C ALA A 198 17.45 -14.81 1.48
N LYS A 199 17.83 -15.41 2.61
CA LYS A 199 18.41 -16.75 2.67
C LYS A 199 17.57 -17.65 3.56
N PRO A 200 17.46 -18.96 3.27
CA PRO A 200 16.83 -19.91 4.18
C PRO A 200 17.49 -19.87 5.57
N VAL A 201 16.68 -19.98 6.61
CA VAL A 201 17.18 -20.00 8.00
C VAL A 201 17.32 -21.46 8.45
N ALA A 202 18.53 -21.85 8.86
CA ALA A 202 18.79 -23.20 9.34
C ALA A 202 17.92 -23.53 10.57
N GLY A 203 17.39 -24.75 10.61
CA GLY A 203 16.52 -25.19 11.70
C GLY A 203 15.07 -24.67 11.64
N THR A 204 14.67 -24.02 10.55
CA THR A 204 13.31 -23.51 10.35
C THR A 204 12.71 -24.03 9.05
N LYS A 205 11.37 -24.14 8.98
CA LYS A 205 10.69 -24.73 7.83
C LYS A 205 10.23 -23.65 6.84
N GLY A 206 11.04 -23.40 5.82
CA GLY A 206 10.62 -22.57 4.68
C GLY A 206 10.58 -21.06 4.94
N VAL A 207 11.06 -20.60 6.09
CA VAL A 207 11.26 -19.17 6.38
C VAL A 207 12.66 -18.72 5.97
N LEU A 208 12.73 -17.45 5.63
CA LEU A 208 13.91 -16.76 5.17
C LEU A 208 14.35 -15.72 6.19
N THR A 209 15.60 -15.24 6.03
CA THR A 209 16.13 -14.16 6.86
C THR A 209 15.32 -12.87 6.79
N HIS A 210 14.55 -12.70 5.71
CA HIS A 210 13.60 -11.62 5.49
C HIS A 210 12.46 -11.64 6.52
N ASP A 211 11.88 -12.81 6.79
CA ASP A 211 10.67 -12.94 7.63
C ASP A 211 10.89 -12.51 9.08
N PHE A 212 12.15 -12.50 9.54
CA PHE A 212 12.57 -12.06 10.87
C PHE A 212 12.96 -10.58 10.96
N ARG A 213 12.81 -9.81 9.87
CA ARG A 213 13.01 -8.36 9.91
C ARG A 213 11.90 -7.71 10.71
N TRP A 214 12.23 -6.63 11.42
CA TRP A 214 11.30 -6.00 12.36
C TRP A 214 10.01 -5.52 11.68
N TYR A 215 10.11 -5.09 10.41
CA TYR A 215 9.01 -4.62 9.59
C TYR A 215 8.13 -5.76 9.05
N GLU A 216 8.68 -6.93 8.74
CA GLU A 216 7.90 -8.13 8.38
C GLU A 216 7.09 -8.63 9.58
N MET A 217 7.76 -8.72 10.74
CA MET A 217 7.07 -9.09 11.98
C MET A 217 6.08 -8.01 12.43
N SER A 218 6.30 -6.73 12.09
CA SER A 218 5.33 -5.65 12.34
C SER A 218 4.03 -5.90 11.58
N ALA A 219 4.13 -6.20 10.28
CA ALA A 219 2.99 -6.57 9.46
C ALA A 219 2.25 -7.79 10.02
N ASN A 220 2.98 -8.84 10.41
CA ASN A 220 2.41 -10.03 11.03
C ASN A 220 1.67 -9.69 12.34
N ARG A 221 2.23 -8.85 13.21
CA ARG A 221 1.57 -8.42 14.45
C ARG A 221 0.30 -7.61 14.20
N HIS A 222 0.34 -6.68 13.25
CA HIS A 222 -0.84 -5.89 12.88
C HIS A 222 -1.95 -6.76 12.30
N ALA A 223 -1.59 -7.69 11.40
CA ALA A 223 -2.51 -8.66 10.84
C ALA A 223 -3.09 -9.57 11.94
N ALA A 224 -2.25 -10.18 12.78
CA ALA A 224 -2.66 -11.03 13.89
C ALA A 224 -3.65 -10.32 14.81
N TYR A 225 -3.37 -9.07 15.19
CA TYR A 225 -4.27 -8.28 16.03
C TYR A 225 -5.63 -8.05 15.34
N TYR A 226 -5.62 -7.63 14.07
CA TYR A 226 -6.85 -7.35 13.32
C TYR A 226 -7.71 -8.59 13.13
N PHE A 227 -7.13 -9.69 12.64
CA PHE A 227 -7.87 -10.91 12.35
C PHE A 227 -8.31 -11.66 13.62
N LYS A 228 -7.53 -11.59 14.71
CA LYS A 228 -8.01 -12.07 16.02
C LYS A 228 -9.23 -11.28 16.49
N LYS A 229 -9.20 -9.94 16.37
CA LYS A 229 -10.27 -9.06 16.86
C LYS A 229 -11.57 -9.22 16.08
N TYR A 230 -11.50 -9.35 14.76
CA TYR A 230 -12.70 -9.31 13.91
C TYR A 230 -13.12 -10.66 13.32
N TYR A 231 -12.26 -11.68 13.38
CA TYR A 231 -12.50 -12.99 12.76
C TYR A 231 -12.14 -14.16 13.68
N SER A 232 -11.80 -13.90 14.94
CA SER A 232 -11.41 -14.93 15.93
C SER A 232 -10.29 -15.86 15.43
N PHE A 233 -9.42 -15.33 14.57
CA PHE A 233 -8.33 -16.09 13.97
C PHE A 233 -7.18 -16.31 14.96
N ASP A 234 -6.70 -17.56 15.08
CA ASP A 234 -5.52 -17.90 15.89
C ASP A 234 -4.24 -17.91 15.02
N TRP A 235 -3.41 -16.88 15.20
CA TRP A 235 -2.15 -16.74 14.46
C TRP A 235 -1.12 -17.83 14.77
N LYS A 236 -1.24 -18.50 15.93
CA LYS A 236 -0.27 -19.54 16.36
C LYS A 236 -0.10 -20.65 15.34
N VAL A 237 -1.16 -20.95 14.57
CA VAL A 237 -1.15 -21.99 13.53
C VAL A 237 -0.11 -21.72 12.42
N PHE A 238 0.31 -20.46 12.27
CA PHE A 238 1.20 -20.03 11.18
C PHE A 238 2.44 -19.30 11.66
N GLU A 239 2.69 -19.22 12.96
CA GLU A 239 3.82 -18.48 13.52
C GLU A 239 5.18 -19.03 13.03
N ASP A 240 5.25 -20.32 12.67
CA ASP A 240 6.41 -20.96 12.06
C ASP A 240 6.76 -20.43 10.67
N LEU A 241 5.78 -19.87 9.94
CA LEU A 241 5.94 -19.30 8.58
C LEU A 241 5.84 -17.77 8.56
N TYR A 242 5.09 -17.19 9.51
CA TYR A 242 4.84 -15.77 9.66
C TYR A 242 5.09 -15.36 11.11
N PRO A 243 6.37 -15.29 11.51
CA PRO A 243 6.75 -15.08 12.91
C PRO A 243 6.31 -13.71 13.42
N LEU A 244 5.89 -13.66 14.69
CA LEU A 244 5.59 -12.41 15.39
C LEU A 244 6.82 -11.83 16.10
N GLN A 245 7.80 -12.69 16.37
CA GLN A 245 9.02 -12.42 17.10
C GLN A 245 10.18 -13.27 16.58
N LYS A 246 11.42 -12.82 16.82
CA LYS A 246 12.60 -13.60 16.50
C LYS A 246 12.73 -14.79 17.45
N PRO A 247 13.17 -15.97 16.97
CA PRO A 247 13.60 -17.06 17.83
C PRO A 247 14.76 -16.59 18.71
N SER A 248 14.82 -17.09 19.95
CA SER A 248 15.92 -16.78 20.89
C SER A 248 17.32 -17.08 20.34
N ASN A 249 17.41 -18.00 19.37
CA ASN A 249 18.66 -18.46 18.78
C ASN A 249 19.02 -17.71 17.47
N TYR A 250 18.29 -16.65 17.14
CA TYR A 250 18.47 -15.87 15.91
C TYR A 250 19.17 -14.54 16.22
N THR A 251 20.52 -14.57 16.23
CA THR A 251 21.40 -13.38 16.32
C THR A 251 21.80 -12.86 14.95
#